data_AF-A0A1B6FD47-F1
#
_entry.id   AF-A0A1B6FD47-F1
#
_cell.length_a   1.000
_cell.length_b   1.000
_cell.length_c   1.000
_cell.angle_alpha   90.00
_cell.angle_beta   90.00
_cell.angle_gamma   90.00
#
_symmetry.space_group_name_H-M   'P 1'
#
loop_
_entity.id
_entity.type
_entity.pdbx_description
1 polymer ?
#
loop_
_entity_poly.entity_id
_entity_poly.type
_entity_poly.pdbx_seq_one_letter_code
_entity_poly.pdbx_strand_id
1 'polypeptide(L)'
;AGRTGMGEVGESFLLCKHQDAQKVGELLSSAMDLCSSQLAGTGLECLIISAVDLGVVCTANTVLAMCQCSLLAVQAGRLGVDLPEAVTAALDRLVKIGALTRSGDKLELSKIGKAAVKANIDMEMAKQLYSDLQTAQLSLVLLSHLHLLFLVTPYTMLDQVRFQQQIFCNVYMGLGQKEAQTAIVLGVGEQCISQLMVGRTIKGKLNQIVHRFYLSLILFDLWNGNSLWSVSKKYMLPRGLVHNLVVSASAFSSSVVRFCE
;
A
#
# COMPACT_ATOMS: atom_id res chain seq x y z
N ALA A 1 -22.69 24.95 7.79
CA ALA A 1 -23.43 23.73 8.17
C ALA A 1 -24.92 24.04 8.09
N GLY A 2 -25.69 23.35 7.25
CA GLY A 2 -27.11 23.64 7.07
C GLY A 2 -27.85 22.43 6.56
N ARG A 3 -29.02 22.13 7.12
CA ARG A 3 -29.86 21.00 6.72
C ARG A 3 -31.00 21.52 5.87
N THR A 4 -31.02 21.13 4.59
CA THR A 4 -32.08 21.48 3.65
C THR A 4 -33.44 21.09 4.22
N GLY A 5 -34.37 22.04 4.31
CA GLY A 5 -35.75 21.81 4.80
C GLY A 5 -35.95 21.85 6.31
N MET A 6 -34.91 22.09 7.11
CA MET A 6 -35.01 22.16 8.59
C MET A 6 -34.56 23.50 9.18
N GLY A 7 -34.13 24.47 8.36
CA GLY A 7 -33.78 25.82 8.81
C GLY A 7 -33.58 26.78 7.64
N GLU A 8 -33.70 28.08 7.91
CA GLU A 8 -33.53 29.15 6.91
C GLU A 8 -32.06 29.55 6.71
N VAL A 9 -31.20 29.38 7.72
CA VAL A 9 -29.78 29.77 7.68
C VAL A 9 -28.91 28.67 8.29
N GLY A 10 -27.73 28.47 7.71
CA GLY A 10 -26.72 27.55 8.23
C GLY A 10 -25.48 28.30 8.69
N GLU A 11 -25.10 28.15 9.96
CA GLU A 11 -23.93 28.80 10.53
C GLU A 11 -22.70 27.86 10.49
N SER A 12 -21.50 28.44 10.54
CA SER A 12 -20.24 27.70 10.60
C SER A 12 -19.20 28.54 11.35
N PHE A 13 -18.77 28.06 12.51
CA PHE A 13 -17.80 28.75 13.36
C PHE A 13 -16.44 28.06 13.24
N LEU A 14 -15.40 28.81 12.84
CA LEU A 14 -14.02 28.33 12.81
C LEU A 14 -13.25 28.96 13.98
N LEU A 15 -12.81 28.13 14.93
CA LEU A 15 -12.03 28.57 16.08
C LEU A 15 -10.56 28.70 15.68
N CYS A 16 -9.97 29.87 15.90
CA CYS A 16 -8.55 30.12 15.65
C CYS A 16 -7.91 30.88 16.81
N LYS A 17 -6.57 30.78 16.92
CA LYS A 17 -5.81 31.61 17.85
C LYS A 17 -5.75 33.04 17.29
N HIS A 18 -5.59 34.02 18.18
CA HIS A 18 -5.49 35.42 17.76
C HIS A 18 -4.38 35.66 16.73
N GLN A 19 -3.28 34.92 16.83
CA GLN A 19 -2.13 34.97 15.92
C GLN A 19 -2.46 34.51 14.49
N ASP A 20 -3.47 33.65 14.33
CA ASP A 20 -3.87 33.06 13.05
C ASP A 20 -5.11 33.76 12.45
N ALA A 21 -5.69 34.74 13.16
CA ALA A 21 -6.93 35.39 12.76
C ALA A 21 -6.84 36.05 11.38
N GLN A 22 -5.71 36.69 11.07
CA GLN A 22 -5.48 37.30 9.76
C GLN A 22 -5.46 36.24 8.64
N LYS A 23 -4.71 35.15 8.82
CA LYS A 23 -4.61 34.06 7.84
C LYS A 23 -5.96 33.36 7.64
N VAL A 24 -6.75 33.23 8.70
CA VAL A 24 -8.10 32.66 8.62
C VAL A 24 -9.04 33.60 7.87
N GLY A 25 -8.95 34.91 8.08
CA GLY A 25 -9.71 35.88 7.29
C GLY A 25 -9.39 35.83 5.80
N GLU A 26 -8.10 35.70 5.47
CA GLU A 26 -7.62 35.48 4.10
C GLU A 26 -8.15 34.17 3.52
N LEU A 27 -8.10 33.07 4.28
CA LEU A 27 -8.61 31.76 3.86
C LEU A 27 -10.12 31.79 3.55
N LEU A 28 -10.93 32.40 4.42
CA LEU A 28 -12.39 32.49 4.23
C LEU A 28 -12.79 33.34 3.03
N SER A 29 -11.92 34.28 2.64
CA SER A 29 -12.15 35.19 1.51
C SER A 29 -11.46 34.73 0.23
N SER A 30 -10.58 33.72 0.32
CA SER A 30 -9.82 33.20 -0.81
C SER A 30 -10.72 32.49 -1.82
N ALA A 31 -10.34 32.59 -3.09
CA ALA A 31 -10.96 31.77 -4.13
C ALA A 31 -10.59 30.30 -3.93
N MET A 32 -11.50 29.41 -4.35
CA MET A 32 -11.23 27.96 -4.34
C MET A 32 -10.02 27.64 -5.20
N ASP A 33 -9.21 26.68 -4.73
CA ASP A 33 -8.09 26.14 -5.51
C ASP A 33 -8.59 25.57 -6.84
N LEU A 34 -7.83 25.81 -7.90
CA LEU A 34 -8.11 25.26 -9.21
C LEU A 34 -7.76 23.77 -9.22
N CYS A 35 -8.64 22.95 -9.77
CA CYS A 35 -8.35 21.53 -10.02
C CYS A 35 -7.11 21.42 -10.93
N SER A 36 -6.10 20.67 -10.47
CA SER A 36 -4.85 20.44 -11.19
C SER A 36 -4.67 18.95 -11.46
N SER A 37 -4.22 18.63 -12.67
CA SER A 37 -3.90 17.25 -13.03
C SER A 37 -2.76 16.71 -12.17
N GLN A 38 -2.98 15.55 -11.55
CA GLN A 38 -1.98 14.79 -10.80
C GLN A 38 -1.46 13.58 -11.60
N LEU A 39 -1.70 13.58 -12.92
CA LEU A 39 -1.30 12.46 -13.77
C LEU A 39 0.22 12.38 -13.96
N ALA A 40 0.95 13.49 -13.86
CA ALA A 40 2.41 13.47 -13.99
C ALA A 40 3.07 12.58 -12.92
N GLY A 41 4.16 11.91 -13.28
CA GLY A 41 4.88 11.01 -12.37
C GLY A 41 4.35 9.57 -12.37
N THR A 42 4.02 9.04 -11.19
CA THR A 42 3.59 7.64 -11.00
C THR A 42 2.20 7.35 -11.58
N GLY A 43 1.30 8.34 -11.59
CA GLY A 43 -0.02 8.19 -12.20
C GLY A 43 0.05 7.85 -13.69
N LEU A 44 0.96 8.52 -14.41
CA LEU A 44 1.21 8.29 -15.83
C LEU A 44 1.76 6.89 -16.09
N GLU A 45 2.67 6.41 -15.23
CA GLU A 45 3.18 5.04 -15.32
C GLU A 45 2.07 4.00 -15.19
N CYS A 46 1.24 4.12 -14.16
CA CYS A 46 0.12 3.20 -13.94
C CYS A 46 -0.87 3.23 -15.12
N LEU A 47 -1.15 4.42 -15.67
CA LEU A 47 -2.01 4.57 -16.85
C LEU A 47 -1.40 3.88 -18.08
N ILE A 48 -0.11 4.09 -18.35
CA ILE A 48 0.58 3.49 -19.50
C ILE A 48 0.57 1.97 -19.38
N ILE A 49 0.99 1.41 -18.24
CA ILE A 49 1.04 -0.04 -18.03
C ILE A 49 -0.37 -0.64 -18.24
N SER A 50 -1.41 -0.02 -17.66
CA SER A 50 -2.80 -0.50 -17.80
C SER A 50 -3.30 -0.43 -19.25
N ALA A 51 -2.98 0.65 -19.96
CA ALA A 51 -3.37 0.81 -21.37
C ALA A 51 -2.67 -0.21 -22.29
N VAL A 52 -1.42 -0.56 -22.00
CA VAL A 52 -0.69 -1.61 -22.72
C VAL A 52 -1.27 -2.99 -22.41
N ASP A 53 -1.64 -3.28 -21.16
CA ASP A 53 -2.26 -4.55 -20.76
C ASP A 53 -3.60 -4.79 -21.46
N LEU A 54 -4.43 -3.74 -21.53
CA LEU A 54 -5.72 -3.75 -22.22
C LEU A 54 -5.58 -3.76 -23.75
N GLY A 55 -4.37 -3.60 -24.29
CA GLY A 55 -4.12 -3.53 -25.73
C GLY A 55 -4.63 -2.25 -26.40
N VAL A 56 -4.91 -1.20 -25.61
CA VAL A 56 -5.36 0.12 -26.11
C VAL A 56 -4.21 0.87 -26.78
N VAL A 57 -3.00 0.72 -26.26
CA VAL A 57 -1.79 1.35 -26.79
C VAL A 57 -0.70 0.30 -26.97
N CYS A 58 0.11 0.45 -28.02
CA CYS A 58 1.14 -0.51 -28.39
C CYS A 58 2.47 0.13 -28.81
N THR A 59 2.53 1.46 -28.91
CA THR A 59 3.70 2.23 -29.35
C THR A 59 3.81 3.54 -28.57
N ALA A 60 4.99 4.17 -28.55
CA ALA A 60 5.15 5.46 -27.87
C ALA A 60 4.21 6.55 -28.43
N ASN A 61 3.95 6.52 -29.74
CA ASN A 61 3.05 7.46 -30.40
C ASN A 61 1.60 7.29 -29.97
N THR A 62 1.13 6.05 -29.83
CA THR A 62 -0.24 5.76 -29.36
C THR A 62 -0.42 6.12 -27.89
N VAL A 63 0.61 5.93 -27.07
CA VAL A 63 0.64 6.41 -25.68
C VAL A 63 0.54 7.95 -25.63
N LEU A 64 1.32 8.66 -26.43
CA LEU A 64 1.29 10.11 -26.48
C LEU A 64 -0.09 10.63 -26.93
N ALA A 65 -0.67 10.03 -27.97
CA ALA A 65 -2.00 10.39 -28.47
C ALA A 65 -3.08 10.20 -27.39
N MET A 66 -3.02 9.11 -26.62
CA MET A 66 -3.91 8.90 -25.47
C MET A 66 -3.72 9.99 -24.41
N CYS A 67 -2.47 10.34 -24.09
CA CYS A 67 -2.18 11.36 -23.08
C CYS A 67 -2.63 12.77 -23.51
N GLN A 68 -2.66 13.06 -24.82
CA GLN A 68 -3.15 14.32 -25.37
C GLN A 68 -4.66 14.54 -25.10
N CYS A 69 -5.43 13.48 -24.86
CA CYS A 69 -6.84 13.58 -24.49
C CYS A 69 -7.07 13.79 -22.98
N SER A 70 -6.01 13.90 -22.17
CA SER A 70 -6.12 14.00 -20.71
C SER A 70 -6.18 15.44 -20.21
N LEU A 71 -6.64 15.62 -18.96
CA LEU A 71 -6.57 16.91 -18.27
C LEU A 71 -5.13 17.44 -18.15
N LEU A 72 -4.13 16.55 -18.09
CA LEU A 72 -2.72 16.96 -18.07
C LEU A 72 -2.34 17.70 -19.35
N ALA A 73 -2.80 17.24 -20.50
CA ALA A 73 -2.53 17.89 -21.78
C ALA A 73 -3.21 19.27 -21.87
N VAL A 74 -4.47 19.36 -21.43
CA VAL A 74 -5.21 20.64 -21.37
C VAL A 74 -4.50 21.65 -20.46
N GLN A 75 -3.91 21.19 -19.36
CA GLN A 75 -3.26 22.04 -18.37
C GLN A 75 -1.73 22.15 -18.53
N ALA A 76 -1.15 21.54 -19.58
CA ALA A 76 0.30 21.40 -19.75
C ALA A 76 1.02 22.76 -19.72
N GLY A 77 0.51 23.75 -20.46
CA GLY A 77 1.10 25.10 -20.50
C GLY A 77 1.05 25.83 -19.15
N ARG A 78 0.01 25.61 -18.34
CA ARG A 78 -0.11 26.19 -16.99
C ARG A 78 0.83 25.50 -16.00
N LEU A 79 0.99 24.19 -16.12
CA LEU A 79 1.80 23.38 -15.21
C LEU A 79 3.29 23.36 -15.59
N GLY A 80 3.65 23.91 -16.76
CA GLY A 80 5.02 23.86 -17.26
C GLY A 80 5.49 22.44 -17.59
N VAL A 81 4.56 21.55 -17.96
CA VAL A 81 4.86 20.14 -18.27
C VAL A 81 4.93 19.97 -19.78
N ASP A 82 6.07 19.52 -20.28
CA ASP A 82 6.18 19.06 -21.66
C ASP A 82 5.68 17.62 -21.77
N LEU A 83 4.54 17.41 -22.43
CA LEU A 83 3.86 16.12 -22.45
C LEU A 83 4.68 15.00 -23.14
N PRO A 84 5.31 15.21 -24.31
CA PRO A 84 6.16 14.21 -24.96
C PRO A 84 7.37 13.81 -24.11
N GLU A 85 8.03 14.78 -23.46
CA GLU A 85 9.11 14.49 -22.49
C GLU A 85 8.57 13.70 -21.29
N ALA A 86 7.42 14.13 -20.76
CA ALA A 86 6.52 13.44 -19.84
C ALA A 86 6.43 11.92 -20.07
N VAL A 87 5.92 11.60 -21.25
CA VAL A 87 5.64 10.23 -21.71
C VAL A 87 6.93 9.47 -21.93
N THR A 88 7.94 10.08 -22.55
CA THR A 88 9.23 9.42 -22.83
C THR A 88 9.93 9.03 -21.53
N ALA A 89 10.00 9.95 -20.57
CA ALA A 89 10.59 9.71 -19.25
C ALA A 89 9.85 8.61 -18.46
N ALA A 90 8.51 8.54 -18.58
CA ALA A 90 7.73 7.47 -17.98
C ALA A 90 8.00 6.12 -18.64
N LEU A 91 8.04 6.06 -19.98
CA LEU A 91 8.36 4.82 -20.72
C LEU A 91 9.76 4.31 -20.37
N ASP A 92 10.76 5.19 -20.33
CA ASP A 92 12.14 4.81 -19.98
C ASP A 92 12.23 4.27 -18.55
N ARG A 93 11.48 4.88 -17.61
CA ARG A 93 11.41 4.40 -16.22
C ARG A 93 10.76 3.02 -16.13
N LEU A 94 9.65 2.81 -16.83
CA LEU A 94 8.96 1.53 -16.89
C LEU A 94 9.81 0.41 -17.50
N VAL A 95 10.61 0.72 -18.52
CA VAL A 95 11.58 -0.22 -19.09
C VAL A 95 12.70 -0.51 -18.10
N LYS A 96 13.26 0.52 -17.45
CA LYS A 96 14.33 0.37 -16.46
C LYS A 96 13.91 -0.48 -15.25
N ILE A 97 12.67 -0.32 -14.79
CA ILE A 97 12.14 -1.10 -13.66
C ILE A 97 11.73 -2.52 -14.13
N GLY A 98 11.63 -2.77 -15.45
CA GLY A 98 11.30 -4.08 -16.01
C GLY A 98 9.80 -4.36 -16.10
N ALA A 99 8.96 -3.32 -16.07
CA ALA A 99 7.52 -3.43 -16.30
C ALA A 99 7.21 -3.61 -17.78
N LEU A 100 7.90 -2.84 -18.63
CA LEU A 100 7.77 -2.90 -20.08
C LEU A 100 9.03 -3.46 -20.73
N THR A 101 8.85 -4.12 -21.87
CA THR A 101 9.91 -4.51 -22.80
C THR A 101 9.63 -3.86 -24.14
N ARG A 102 10.68 -3.31 -24.77
CA ARG A 102 10.59 -2.66 -26.07
C ARG A 102 11.17 -3.57 -27.15
N SER A 103 10.33 -4.03 -28.05
CA SER A 103 10.74 -4.81 -29.23
C SER A 103 10.56 -3.93 -30.48
N GLY A 104 11.60 -3.18 -30.82
CA GLY A 104 11.53 -2.13 -31.84
C GLY A 104 10.63 -0.97 -31.42
N ASP A 105 9.53 -0.75 -32.15
CA ASP A 105 8.53 0.28 -31.81
C ASP A 105 7.39 -0.25 -30.95
N LYS A 106 7.30 -1.57 -30.75
CA LYS A 106 6.23 -2.21 -29.99
C LYS A 106 6.55 -2.27 -28.50
N LEU A 107 5.58 -1.85 -27.70
CA LEU A 107 5.59 -1.94 -26.24
C LEU A 107 4.84 -3.20 -25.80
N GLU A 108 5.48 -4.04 -25.01
CA GLU A 108 4.86 -5.22 -24.42
C GLU A 108 5.17 -5.29 -22.92
N LEU A 109 4.21 -5.75 -22.14
CA LEU A 109 4.40 -5.96 -20.71
C LEU A 109 5.22 -7.21 -20.44
N SER A 110 6.15 -7.10 -19.49
CA SER A 110 6.84 -8.26 -18.93
C SER A 110 5.87 -9.14 -18.14
N LYS A 111 6.26 -10.39 -17.85
CA LYS A 111 5.42 -11.31 -17.05
C LYS A 111 5.07 -10.73 -15.67
N ILE A 112 6.07 -10.14 -14.99
CA ILE A 112 5.86 -9.47 -13.70
C ILE A 112 5.05 -8.17 -13.83
N GLY A 113 5.21 -7.44 -14.95
CA GLY A 113 4.39 -6.25 -15.24
C GLY A 113 2.91 -6.59 -15.40
N LYS A 114 2.59 -7.64 -16.17
CA LYS A 114 1.22 -8.15 -16.32
C LYS A 114 0.63 -8.59 -14.97
N ALA A 115 1.41 -9.34 -14.18
CA ALA A 115 0.98 -9.77 -12.85
C ALA A 115 0.71 -8.57 -11.92
N ALA A 116 1.56 -7.55 -11.94
CA ALA A 116 1.40 -6.33 -11.14
C ALA A 116 0.11 -5.56 -11.50
N VAL A 117 -0.20 -5.40 -12.79
CA VAL A 117 -1.45 -4.76 -13.25
C VAL A 117 -2.67 -5.54 -12.78
N LYS A 118 -2.70 -6.85 -13.01
CA LYS A 118 -3.83 -7.70 -12.59
C LYS A 118 -4.05 -7.67 -11.08
N ALA A 119 -2.97 -7.57 -10.31
CA ALA A 119 -3.00 -7.46 -8.86
C ALA A 119 -3.29 -6.04 -8.35
N ASN A 120 -3.28 -5.04 -9.25
CA ASN A 120 -3.42 -3.62 -8.92
C ASN A 120 -2.40 -3.15 -7.85
N ILE A 121 -1.13 -3.54 -8.04
CA ILE A 121 -0.02 -3.15 -7.16
C ILE A 121 1.08 -2.46 -7.96
N ASP A 122 1.85 -1.59 -7.30
CA ASP A 122 3.02 -0.99 -7.92
C ASP A 122 4.12 -2.02 -8.18
N MET A 123 5.10 -1.65 -9.01
CA MET A 123 6.15 -2.57 -9.42
C MET A 123 7.18 -2.86 -8.32
N GLU A 124 7.36 -1.98 -7.34
CA GLU A 124 8.26 -2.23 -6.21
C GLU A 124 7.67 -3.30 -5.29
N MET A 125 6.38 -3.17 -4.97
CA MET A 125 5.59 -4.14 -4.24
C MET A 125 5.50 -5.47 -5.00
N ALA A 126 5.32 -5.45 -6.32
CA ALA A 126 5.30 -6.66 -7.14
C ALA A 126 6.62 -7.45 -7.04
N LYS A 127 7.76 -6.76 -7.10
CA LYS A 127 9.09 -7.39 -6.92
C LYS A 127 9.27 -7.96 -5.53
N GLN A 128 8.86 -7.21 -4.51
CA GLN A 128 8.93 -7.67 -3.13
C GLN A 128 8.03 -8.89 -2.90
N LEU A 129 6.78 -8.84 -3.36
CA LEU A 129 5.83 -9.95 -3.28
C LEU A 129 6.37 -11.18 -4.01
N TYR A 130 6.92 -11.02 -5.21
CA TYR A 130 7.53 -12.13 -5.96
C TYR A 130 8.69 -12.77 -5.19
N SER A 131 9.59 -11.97 -4.60
CA SER A 131 10.70 -12.46 -3.78
C SER A 131 10.21 -13.18 -2.51
N ASP A 132 9.19 -12.66 -1.86
CA ASP A 132 8.59 -13.26 -0.66
C ASP A 132 7.91 -14.59 -1.01
N LEU A 133 7.18 -14.65 -2.13
CA LEU A 133 6.54 -15.88 -2.61
C LEU A 133 7.55 -16.95 -3.04
N GLN A 134 8.65 -16.57 -3.71
CA GLN A 134 9.73 -17.51 -4.03
C GLN A 134 10.37 -18.11 -2.78
N THR A 135 10.57 -17.28 -1.75
CA THR A 135 11.13 -17.72 -0.46
C THR A 135 10.16 -18.64 0.27
N ALA A 136 8.88 -18.27 0.28
CA ALA A 136 7.81 -19.07 0.87
C ALA A 136 7.63 -20.42 0.16
N GLN A 137 7.81 -20.48 -1.17
CA GLN A 137 7.73 -21.72 -1.94
C GLN A 137 8.76 -22.77 -1.47
N LEU A 138 9.93 -22.35 -0.99
CA LEU A 138 10.97 -23.26 -0.48
C LEU A 138 10.67 -23.79 0.92
N SER A 139 9.86 -23.09 1.72
CA SER A 139 9.68 -23.37 3.15
C SER A 139 8.26 -23.06 3.64
N LEU A 140 7.24 -23.42 2.88
CA LEU A 140 5.85 -23.13 3.22
C LEU A 140 5.39 -24.01 4.38
N VAL A 141 5.00 -23.37 5.49
CA VAL A 141 4.47 -24.06 6.67
C VAL A 141 2.95 -24.07 6.59
N LEU A 142 2.37 -25.21 6.20
CA LEU A 142 0.92 -25.41 6.10
C LEU A 142 0.29 -26.04 7.36
N LEU A 143 1.07 -26.21 8.43
CA LEU A 143 0.59 -26.75 9.71
C LEU A 143 -0.42 -25.83 10.41
N SER A 144 -0.38 -24.53 10.09
CA SER A 144 -1.30 -23.49 10.56
C SER A 144 -1.56 -22.47 9.43
N HIS A 145 -2.58 -21.64 9.60
CA HIS A 145 -2.89 -20.55 8.66
C HIS A 145 -1.98 -19.33 8.83
N LEU A 146 -1.09 -19.31 9.84
CA LEU A 146 -0.29 -18.13 10.20
C LEU A 146 0.69 -17.72 9.09
N HIS A 147 1.33 -18.68 8.43
CA HIS A 147 2.25 -18.37 7.33
C HIS A 147 1.49 -17.79 6.13
N LEU A 148 0.32 -18.35 5.79
CA LEU A 148 -0.53 -17.80 4.72
C LEU A 148 -1.00 -16.38 5.06
N LEU A 149 -1.42 -16.15 6.31
CA LEU A 149 -1.78 -14.81 6.79
C LEU A 149 -0.61 -13.82 6.71
N PHE A 150 0.62 -14.27 6.97
CA PHE A 150 1.81 -13.45 6.78
C PHE A 150 2.01 -13.03 5.32
N LEU A 151 1.83 -13.95 4.37
CA LEU A 151 1.95 -13.63 2.94
C LEU A 151 0.89 -12.64 2.47
N VAL A 152 -0.33 -12.73 3.00
CA VAL A 152 -1.42 -11.80 2.67
C VAL A 152 -1.50 -10.58 3.60
N THR A 153 -0.53 -10.40 4.49
CA THR A 153 -0.45 -9.17 5.30
C THR A 153 0.09 -8.03 4.43
N PRO A 154 -0.66 -6.92 4.23
CA PRO A 154 -0.27 -5.82 3.35
C PRO A 154 0.95 -5.06 3.85
N TYR A 155 1.85 -4.67 2.94
CA TYR A 155 3.04 -3.86 3.27
C TYR A 155 2.70 -2.44 3.72
N THR A 156 1.62 -1.86 3.19
CA THR A 156 1.18 -0.47 3.47
C THR A 156 0.67 -0.27 4.90
N MET A 157 0.32 -1.35 5.61
CA MET A 157 -0.15 -1.26 6.99
C MET A 157 0.98 -1.11 8.02
N LEU A 158 2.24 -1.33 7.61
CA LEU A 158 3.41 -1.24 8.50
C LEU A 158 3.62 0.17 9.05
N ASP A 159 3.23 1.23 8.33
CA ASP A 159 3.39 2.60 8.81
C ASP A 159 2.19 3.08 9.64
N GLN A 160 1.03 2.46 9.45
CA GLN A 160 -0.22 2.87 10.11
C GLN A 160 -0.37 2.26 11.50
N VAL A 161 0.10 1.02 11.68
CA VAL A 161 0.02 0.31 12.94
C VAL A 161 1.33 0.49 13.70
N ARG A 162 1.26 1.01 14.92
CA ARG A 162 2.47 1.11 15.76
C ARG A 162 2.85 -0.26 16.31
N PHE A 163 4.08 -0.68 16.06
CA PHE A 163 4.65 -1.87 16.67
C PHE A 163 4.77 -1.71 18.19
N GLN A 164 4.18 -2.65 18.94
CA GLN A 164 4.22 -2.67 20.41
C GLN A 164 5.02 -3.88 20.88
N GLN A 165 6.31 -3.66 21.16
CA GLN A 165 7.29 -4.69 21.46
C GLN A 165 6.93 -5.60 22.65
N GLN A 166 6.46 -5.02 23.76
CA GLN A 166 6.08 -5.77 24.95
C GLN A 166 4.91 -6.72 24.68
N ILE A 167 3.87 -6.23 24.00
CA ILE A 167 2.70 -7.04 23.61
C ILE A 167 3.14 -8.14 22.66
N PHE A 168 3.94 -7.81 21.65
CA PHE A 168 4.44 -8.77 20.68
C PHE A 168 5.19 -9.93 21.37
N CYS A 169 6.13 -9.63 22.26
CA CYS A 169 6.85 -10.67 22.98
C CYS A 169 5.93 -11.52 23.87
N ASN A 170 4.97 -10.90 24.57
CA ASN A 170 4.00 -11.65 25.40
C ASN A 170 3.16 -12.60 24.55
N VAL A 171 2.70 -12.15 23.38
CA VAL A 171 1.94 -12.99 22.44
C VAL A 171 2.82 -14.09 21.86
N TYR A 172 4.07 -13.78 21.52
CA TYR A 172 5.04 -14.76 21.01
C TYR A 172 5.29 -15.90 22.00
N MET A 173 5.45 -15.59 23.29
CA MET A 173 5.67 -16.59 24.34
C MET A 173 4.45 -17.49 24.57
N GLY A 174 3.25 -17.05 24.15
CA GLY A 174 2.02 -17.85 24.21
C GLY A 174 1.73 -18.66 22.93
N LEU A 175 2.62 -18.65 21.94
CA LEU A 175 2.43 -19.40 20.70
C LEU A 175 2.57 -20.91 20.93
N GLY A 176 1.74 -21.69 20.23
CA GLY A 176 1.88 -23.14 20.18
C GLY A 176 3.11 -23.56 19.38
N GLN A 177 3.45 -24.84 19.43
CA GLN A 177 4.62 -25.38 18.71
C GLN A 177 4.55 -25.15 17.19
N LYS A 178 3.35 -25.20 16.60
CA LYS A 178 3.15 -25.02 15.15
C LYS A 178 3.38 -23.57 14.72
N GLU A 179 2.88 -22.62 15.50
CA GLU A 179 3.03 -21.19 15.26
C GLU A 179 4.46 -20.73 15.54
N ALA A 180 5.09 -21.27 16.59
CA ALA A 180 6.49 -21.02 16.90
C ALA A 180 7.42 -21.51 15.77
N GLN A 181 7.18 -22.70 15.22
CA GLN A 181 7.92 -23.20 14.07
C GLN A 181 7.76 -22.28 12.84
N THR A 182 6.55 -21.75 12.63
CA THR A 182 6.29 -20.77 11.56
C THR A 182 7.12 -19.50 11.77
N ALA A 183 7.19 -18.99 13.01
CA ALA A 183 7.98 -17.81 13.33
C ALA A 183 9.48 -18.01 13.06
N ILE A 184 10.03 -19.18 13.41
CA ILE A 184 11.42 -19.55 13.15
C ILE A 184 11.72 -19.55 11.65
N VAL A 185 10.84 -20.14 10.83
CA VAL A 185 10.99 -20.17 9.37
C VAL A 185 10.98 -18.76 8.77
N LEU A 186 10.19 -17.84 9.33
CA LEU A 186 10.16 -16.43 8.93
C LEU A 186 11.38 -15.62 9.44
N GLY A 187 12.32 -16.24 10.15
CA GLY A 187 13.49 -15.57 10.73
C GLY A 187 13.21 -14.86 12.06
N VAL A 188 12.00 -15.01 12.61
CA VAL A 188 11.59 -14.51 13.92
C VAL A 188 11.81 -15.61 14.96
N GLY A 189 13.07 -15.97 15.17
CA GLY A 189 13.47 -17.00 16.15
C GLY A 189 13.71 -16.44 17.56
N GLU A 190 14.03 -17.32 18.50
CA GLU A 190 14.24 -16.99 19.92
C GLU A 190 15.34 -15.93 20.14
N GLN A 191 16.39 -15.93 19.32
CA GLN A 191 17.46 -14.93 19.41
C GLN A 191 16.93 -13.51 19.11
N CYS A 192 16.03 -13.39 18.13
CA CYS A 192 15.39 -12.15 17.75
C CYS A 192 14.48 -11.64 18.89
N ILE A 193 13.68 -12.54 19.46
CA ILE A 193 12.79 -12.22 20.58
C ILE A 193 13.58 -11.87 21.85
N SER A 194 14.66 -12.59 22.16
CA SER A 194 15.53 -12.29 23.30
C SER A 194 16.12 -10.88 23.21
N GLN A 195 16.56 -10.46 22.03
CA GLN A 195 17.02 -9.08 21.80
C GLN A 195 15.91 -8.05 22.03
N LEU A 196 14.68 -8.34 21.57
CA LEU A 196 13.53 -7.48 21.84
C LEU A 196 13.16 -7.45 23.33
N MET A 197 13.26 -8.56 24.06
CA MET A 197 12.98 -8.56 25.51
C MET A 197 13.96 -7.69 26.30
N VAL A 198 15.21 -7.60 25.83
CA VAL A 198 16.26 -6.72 26.39
C VAL A 198 16.06 -5.26 25.97
N GLY A 199 15.05 -4.94 25.16
CA GLY A 199 14.76 -3.58 24.71
C GLY A 199 15.64 -3.11 23.54
N ARG A 200 16.38 -4.02 22.90
CA ARG A 200 17.16 -3.66 21.69
C ARG A 200 16.24 -3.54 20.49
N THR A 201 16.46 -2.50 19.70
CA THR A 201 15.75 -2.32 18.43
C THR A 201 16.41 -3.15 17.34
N ILE A 202 15.60 -3.94 16.63
CA ILE A 202 16.04 -4.66 15.44
C ILE A 202 16.22 -3.66 14.29
N LYS A 203 17.34 -3.76 13.57
CA LYS A 203 17.66 -2.87 12.44
C LYS A 203 17.47 -3.58 11.10
N GLY A 204 17.17 -2.81 10.06
CA GLY A 204 17.11 -3.28 8.68
C GLY A 204 15.86 -4.09 8.32
N LYS A 205 15.98 -4.97 7.32
CA LYS A 205 14.88 -5.77 6.75
C LYS A 205 14.18 -6.66 7.78
N LEU A 206 14.92 -7.16 8.78
CA LEU A 206 14.34 -8.01 9.83
C LEU A 206 13.28 -7.27 10.66
N ASN A 207 13.42 -5.94 10.84
CA ASN A 207 12.41 -5.16 11.54
C ASN A 207 11.07 -5.14 10.80
N GLN A 208 11.10 -5.02 9.46
CA GLN A 208 9.89 -5.07 8.64
C GLN A 208 9.22 -6.44 8.71
N ILE A 209 10.01 -7.52 8.69
CA ILE A 209 9.51 -8.89 8.83
C ILE A 209 8.85 -9.09 10.20
N VAL A 210 9.51 -8.67 11.29
CA VAL A 210 8.96 -8.75 12.65
C VAL A 210 7.67 -7.95 12.78
N HIS A 211 7.65 -6.74 12.22
CA HIS A 211 6.46 -5.91 12.27
C HIS A 211 5.31 -6.53 11.46
N ARG A 212 5.58 -7.04 10.26
CA ARG A 212 4.59 -7.76 9.45
C ARG A 212 4.08 -9.01 10.16
N PHE A 213 4.97 -9.74 10.83
CA PHE A 213 4.60 -10.90 11.63
C PHE A 213 3.70 -10.52 12.82
N TYR A 214 3.96 -9.40 13.48
CA TYR A 214 3.05 -8.86 14.50
C TYR A 214 1.64 -8.58 13.97
N LEU A 215 1.53 -7.97 12.78
CA LEU A 215 0.23 -7.77 12.12
C LEU A 215 -0.44 -9.10 11.76
N SER A 216 0.35 -10.08 11.34
CA SER A 216 -0.14 -11.43 11.02
C SER A 216 -0.72 -12.13 12.25
N LEU A 217 -0.13 -11.92 13.44
CA LEU A 217 -0.65 -12.45 14.70
C LEU A 217 -2.00 -11.82 15.07
N ILE A 218 -2.18 -10.53 14.83
CA ILE A 218 -3.47 -9.85 15.02
C ILE A 218 -4.53 -10.47 14.10
N LEU A 219 -4.19 -10.66 12.81
CA LEU A 219 -5.07 -11.32 11.84
C LEU A 219 -5.36 -12.77 12.23
N PHE A 220 -4.38 -13.48 12.77
CA PHE A 220 -4.52 -14.87 13.19
C PHE A 220 -5.46 -15.02 14.39
N ASP A 221 -5.38 -14.12 15.38
CA ASP A 221 -6.32 -14.10 16.49
C ASP A 221 -7.76 -13.89 16.01
N LEU A 222 -7.95 -12.99 15.03
CA LEU A 222 -9.27 -12.77 14.42
C LEU A 222 -9.74 -13.98 13.61
N TRP A 223 -8.84 -14.62 12.87
CA TRP A 223 -9.10 -15.85 12.12
C TRP A 223 -9.55 -17.01 13.03
N ASN A 224 -9.01 -17.09 14.24
CA ASN A 224 -9.38 -18.10 15.25
C ASN A 224 -10.71 -17.79 15.97
N GLY A 225 -11.50 -16.81 15.50
CA GLY A 225 -12.83 -16.51 16.02
C GLY A 225 -12.86 -15.56 17.22
N ASN A 226 -11.74 -14.90 17.57
CA ASN A 226 -11.77 -13.88 18.61
C ASN A 226 -12.50 -12.63 18.12
N SER A 227 -13.31 -12.03 19.01
CA SER A 227 -14.04 -10.81 18.68
C SER A 227 -13.08 -9.63 18.44
N LEU A 228 -13.50 -8.67 17.61
CA LEU A 228 -12.77 -7.43 17.37
C LEU A 228 -12.47 -6.67 18.68
N TRP A 229 -13.37 -6.77 19.67
CA TRP A 229 -13.21 -6.17 21.00
C TRP A 229 -12.09 -6.83 21.80
N SER A 230 -12.06 -8.16 21.83
CA SER A 230 -11.03 -8.94 22.53
C SER A 230 -9.65 -8.64 21.95
N VAL A 231 -9.54 -8.63 20.62
CA VAL A 231 -8.28 -8.35 19.92
C VAL A 231 -7.85 -6.88 20.10
N SER A 232 -8.76 -5.92 19.96
CA SER A 232 -8.48 -4.50 20.23
C SER A 232 -7.94 -4.27 21.64
N LYS A 233 -8.50 -4.95 22.65
CA LYS A 233 -8.02 -4.87 24.03
C LYS A 233 -6.67 -5.58 24.22
N LYS A 234 -6.51 -6.78 23.66
CA LYS A 234 -5.28 -7.59 23.75
C LYS A 234 -4.06 -6.87 23.15
N TYR A 235 -4.24 -6.25 22.00
CA TYR A 235 -3.16 -5.57 21.28
C TYR A 235 -3.09 -4.06 21.55
N MET A 236 -3.97 -3.52 22.41
CA MET A 236 -4.07 -2.09 22.70
C MET A 236 -4.14 -1.23 21.43
N LEU A 237 -4.97 -1.64 20.47
CA LEU A 237 -5.17 -0.95 19.19
C LEU A 237 -6.61 -0.45 19.06
N PRO A 238 -6.86 0.73 18.46
CA PRO A 238 -8.20 1.19 18.16
C PRO A 238 -8.95 0.22 17.25
N ARG A 239 -10.23 -0.03 17.54
CA ARG A 239 -11.09 -0.96 16.77
C ARG A 239 -11.13 -0.64 15.27
N GLY A 240 -11.18 0.64 14.91
CA GLY A 240 -11.17 1.07 13.50
C GLY A 240 -9.90 0.66 12.76
N LEU A 241 -8.75 0.66 13.44
CA LEU A 241 -7.47 0.25 12.88
C LEU A 241 -7.39 -1.28 12.72
N VAL A 242 -7.86 -2.04 13.71
CA VAL A 242 -7.96 -3.50 13.59
C VAL A 242 -8.91 -3.90 12.46
N HIS A 243 -10.04 -3.23 12.32
CA HIS A 243 -10.97 -3.44 11.20
C HIS A 243 -10.32 -3.09 9.85
N ASN A 244 -9.64 -1.95 9.75
CA ASN A 244 -8.93 -1.56 8.53
C ASN A 244 -7.84 -2.59 8.15
N LEU A 245 -7.13 -3.15 9.13
CA LEU A 245 -6.14 -4.19 8.89
C LEU A 245 -6.78 -5.43 8.24
N VAL A 246 -7.94 -5.89 8.73
CA VAL A 246 -8.65 -7.03 8.14
C VAL A 246 -9.13 -6.74 6.73
N VAL A 247 -9.76 -5.57 6.51
CA VAL A 247 -10.26 -5.18 5.18
C VAL A 247 -9.11 -5.07 4.19
N SER A 248 -8.01 -4.43 4.60
CA SER A 248 -6.80 -4.29 3.78
C SER A 248 -6.15 -5.64 3.48
N ALA A 249 -6.07 -6.55 4.46
CA ALA A 249 -5.53 -7.90 4.25
C ALA A 249 -6.42 -8.72 3.30
N SER A 250 -7.75 -8.59 3.38
CA SER A 250 -8.68 -9.25 2.45
C SER A 250 -8.60 -8.70 1.03
N ALA A 251 -8.41 -7.39 0.86
CA ALA A 251 -8.19 -6.79 -0.44
C ALA A 251 -6.85 -7.27 -1.02
N PHE A 252 -5.79 -7.23 -0.20
CA PHE A 252 -4.46 -7.67 -0.62
C PHE A 252 -4.39 -9.16 -0.90
N SER A 253 -5.11 -10.03 -0.17
CA SER A 253 -5.18 -11.45 -0.51
C SER A 253 -5.75 -11.68 -1.90
N SER A 254 -6.75 -10.89 -2.29
CA SER A 254 -7.32 -10.93 -3.65
C SER A 254 -6.29 -10.49 -4.69
N SER A 255 -5.52 -9.43 -4.41
CA SER A 255 -4.40 -8.99 -5.24
C SER A 255 -3.32 -10.07 -5.38
N VAL A 256 -2.95 -10.75 -4.28
CA VAL A 256 -1.94 -11.83 -4.29
C VAL A 256 -2.42 -13.00 -5.14
N VAL A 257 -3.70 -13.38 -5.07
CA VAL A 257 -4.26 -14.43 -5.94
C VAL A 257 -4.13 -14.04 -7.41
N ARG A 258 -4.55 -12.82 -7.78
CA ARG A 258 -4.42 -12.30 -9.16
C ARG A 258 -2.97 -12.19 -9.63
N PHE A 259 -2.04 -11.91 -8.71
CA PHE A 259 -0.61 -11.87 -9.01
C PHE A 259 -0.05 -13.24 -9.38
N CYS A 260 -0.58 -14.31 -8.76
CA CYS A 260 -0.16 -15.68 -9.01
C CYS A 260 -0.80 -16.31 -10.28
N GLU A 261 -1.83 -15.70 -10.87
CA GLU A 261 -2.54 -16.13 -12.10
C GLU A 261 -1.82 -15.76 -13.41
#